data_AF-A0A0R0D0B6-F1
#
_entry.id   AF-A0A0R0D0B6-F1
#
_cell.length_a   1.000
_cell.length_b   1.000
_cell.length_c   1.000
_cell.angle_alpha   90.00
_cell.angle_beta   90.00
_cell.angle_gamma   90.00
#
_symmetry.space_group_name_H-M   'P 1'
#
loop_
_entity.id
_entity.type
_entity.pdbx_description
1 polymer ?
#
loop_
_entity_poly.entity_id
_entity_poly.type
_entity_poly.pdbx_seq_one_letter_code
_entity_poly.pdbx_strand_id
1 'polypeptide(L)'
;MTTKEIEPMPLNRAANADYNHGPPAGHIRFRDFVLMLCLLSLSSYVLVAQAKESKRATAKADAWIGRDAADLLTQLRVDGGRVQIDENDETGETSYTWETWNPDWVENRVVGSEIAPGPGGIFHTTYTQDVYHPATVRCIVTFHADKEGIVRRWDYEGDTCSRDVEKPKE
;
A
#
# COMPACT_ATOMS: atom_id res chain seq x y z
N MET A 1 -29.56 -12.92 34.74
CA MET A 1 -28.80 -12.18 33.71
C MET A 1 -28.65 -10.76 34.25
N THR A 2 -27.47 -10.45 34.77
CA THR A 2 -27.24 -9.31 35.67
C THR A 2 -26.79 -8.12 34.84
N THR A 3 -27.63 -7.09 34.76
CA THR A 3 -27.31 -5.81 34.12
C THR A 3 -26.35 -5.03 35.02
N LYS A 4 -25.15 -4.75 34.51
CA LYS A 4 -24.17 -3.91 35.22
C LYS A 4 -24.40 -2.44 34.83
N GLU A 5 -24.76 -1.67 35.84
CA GLU A 5 -24.95 -0.22 35.85
C GLU A 5 -23.58 0.47 35.69
N ILE A 6 -23.49 1.46 34.79
CA ILE A 6 -22.29 2.29 34.58
C ILE A 6 -22.55 3.62 35.31
N GLU A 7 -21.85 3.86 36.41
CA GLU A 7 -21.87 5.16 37.10
C GLU A 7 -20.99 6.20 36.36
N PRO A 8 -21.41 7.48 36.33
CA PRO A 8 -20.65 8.56 35.67
C PRO A 8 -19.55 9.15 36.57
N MET A 9 -18.37 9.39 35.98
CA MET A 9 -17.29 10.16 36.60
C MET A 9 -17.65 11.66 36.69
N PRO A 10 -17.44 12.32 37.84
CA PRO A 10 -17.63 13.76 37.96
C PRO A 10 -16.44 14.57 37.43
N LEU A 11 -16.79 15.67 36.76
CA LEU A 11 -15.92 16.70 36.21
C LEU A 11 -15.40 17.65 37.32
N ASN A 12 -14.12 18.02 37.18
CA ASN A 12 -13.47 19.28 37.58
C ASN A 12 -13.24 19.61 39.07
N ARG A 13 -11.95 19.78 39.41
CA ARG A 13 -11.50 20.87 40.28
C ARG A 13 -10.23 21.50 39.73
N ALA A 14 -10.35 22.76 39.34
CA ALA A 14 -9.25 23.62 38.94
C ALA A 14 -8.32 23.93 40.12
N ALA A 15 -7.02 23.99 39.84
CA ALA A 15 -6.05 24.70 40.65
C ALA A 15 -5.16 25.51 39.70
N ASN A 16 -5.39 26.82 39.66
CA ASN A 16 -4.46 27.80 39.12
C ASN A 16 -3.42 28.11 40.20
N ALA A 17 -2.14 28.08 39.85
CA ALA A 17 -1.14 28.97 40.43
C ALA A 17 0.14 28.95 39.57
N ASP A 18 0.50 30.16 39.12
CA ASP A 18 1.80 30.67 38.69
C ASP A 18 3.04 29.77 38.80
N TYR A 19 3.89 29.81 37.78
CA TYR A 19 5.12 30.62 37.84
C TYR A 19 5.80 30.69 36.47
N ASN A 20 5.96 31.93 35.99
CA ASN A 20 6.81 32.31 34.86
C ASN A 20 8.20 31.69 34.96
N HIS A 21 8.59 30.88 33.99
CA HIS A 21 9.99 30.69 33.58
C HIS A 21 10.06 30.89 32.07
N GLY A 22 10.49 32.08 31.65
CA GLY A 22 10.88 32.32 30.27
C GLY A 22 12.03 31.38 29.88
N PRO A 23 12.08 30.90 28.63
CA PRO A 23 13.22 30.12 28.19
C PRO A 23 14.48 31.00 28.23
N PRO A 24 15.59 30.53 28.83
CA PRO A 24 16.85 31.25 28.69
C PRO A 24 17.22 31.31 27.20
N ALA A 25 17.70 32.47 26.76
CA ALA A 25 18.31 32.66 25.46
C ALA A 25 19.52 31.72 25.32
N GLY A 26 19.25 30.49 24.92
CA GLY A 26 20.22 29.43 24.71
C GLY A 26 20.51 29.33 23.22
N HIS A 27 21.73 29.72 22.86
CA HIS A 27 22.35 29.53 21.56
C HIS A 27 21.79 28.32 20.79
N ILE A 28 21.09 28.60 19.69
CA ILE A 28 20.75 27.62 18.66
C ILE A 28 22.08 27.08 18.14
N ARG A 29 22.46 25.87 18.56
CA ARG A 29 23.72 25.26 18.16
C ARG A 29 23.58 24.81 16.70
N PHE A 30 24.56 25.18 15.88
CA PHE A 30 24.68 24.88 14.44
C PHE A 30 24.44 23.39 14.08
N ARG A 31 24.60 22.49 15.05
CA ARG A 31 24.41 21.03 14.93
C ARG A 31 22.94 20.62 14.76
N ASP A 32 22.00 21.38 15.31
CA ASP A 32 20.57 21.07 15.23
C ASP A 32 19.96 21.47 13.88
N PHE A 33 20.54 22.49 13.22
CA PHE A 33 20.17 22.88 11.85
C PHE A 33 20.55 21.81 10.81
N VAL A 34 21.70 21.15 10.97
CA VAL A 34 22.18 20.14 10.02
C VAL A 34 21.33 18.88 10.04
N LEU A 35 20.86 18.45 11.23
CA LEU A 35 19.99 17.28 11.37
C LEU A 35 18.57 17.52 10.80
N MET A 36 18.02 18.72 10.99
CA MET A 36 16.74 19.14 10.38
C MET A 36 16.83 19.23 8.84
N LEU A 37 17.92 19.77 8.28
CA LEU A 37 18.14 19.83 6.84
C LEU A 37 18.29 18.43 6.20
N CYS A 38 18.93 17.48 6.89
CA CYS A 38 19.00 16.10 6.41
C CYS A 38 17.62 15.44 6.34
N LEU A 39 16.76 15.62 7.36
CA LEU A 39 15.40 15.06 7.38
C LEU A 39 14.48 15.68 6.31
N LEU A 40 14.63 16.96 5.99
CA LEU A 40 13.92 17.63 4.90
C LEU A 40 14.43 17.19 3.51
N SER A 41 15.73 16.91 3.37
CA SER A 41 16.26 16.40 2.11
C SER A 41 15.74 14.99 1.81
N LEU A 42 15.67 14.10 2.81
CA LEU A 42 15.22 12.71 2.68
C LEU A 42 13.73 12.60 2.32
N SER A 43 12.88 13.47 2.86
CA SER A 43 11.45 13.49 2.56
C SER A 43 11.15 13.93 1.12
N SER A 44 12.02 14.74 0.51
CA SER A 44 11.87 15.16 -0.89
C SER A 44 12.08 14.00 -1.89
N TYR A 45 12.95 13.03 -1.58
CA TYR A 45 13.23 11.91 -2.49
C TYR A 45 12.07 10.90 -2.59
N VAL A 46 11.37 10.65 -1.48
CA VAL A 46 10.23 9.70 -1.46
C VAL A 46 9.09 10.20 -2.34
N LEU A 47 8.79 11.50 -2.31
CA LEU A 47 7.76 12.12 -3.15
C LEU A 47 8.07 12.02 -4.65
N VAL A 48 9.34 12.19 -5.04
CA VAL A 48 9.75 12.12 -6.46
C VAL A 48 9.64 10.69 -7.00
N ALA A 49 9.97 9.67 -6.20
CA ALA A 49 9.83 8.28 -6.60
C ALA A 49 8.36 7.90 -6.85
N GLN A 50 7.49 8.24 -5.90
CA GLN A 50 6.04 8.02 -6.01
C GLN A 50 5.43 8.76 -7.21
N ALA A 51 5.86 10.00 -7.47
CA ALA A 51 5.39 10.76 -8.62
C ALA A 51 5.86 10.20 -9.97
N LYS A 52 7.03 9.57 -10.05
CA LYS A 52 7.51 8.90 -11.27
C LYS A 52 6.77 7.60 -11.52
N GLU A 53 6.48 6.87 -10.45
CA GLU A 53 5.75 5.62 -10.50
C GLU A 53 4.32 5.81 -11.01
N SER A 54 3.58 6.76 -10.42
CA SER A 54 2.23 7.12 -10.85
C SER A 54 2.19 7.56 -12.31
N LYS A 55 3.09 8.45 -12.73
CA LYS A 55 3.18 8.92 -14.13
C LYS A 55 3.35 7.80 -15.15
N ARG A 56 4.08 6.73 -14.81
CA ARG A 56 4.24 5.58 -15.71
C ARG A 56 2.94 4.80 -15.84
N ALA A 57 2.26 4.53 -14.72
CA ALA A 57 0.96 3.85 -14.73
C ALA A 57 -0.05 4.66 -15.56
N THR A 58 -0.15 5.97 -15.29
CA THR A 58 -0.98 6.94 -16.02
C THR A 58 -0.71 6.88 -17.52
N ALA A 59 0.55 7.01 -17.96
CA ALA A 59 0.88 7.01 -19.39
C ALA A 59 0.52 5.70 -20.11
N LYS A 60 0.61 4.56 -19.42
CA LYS A 60 0.20 3.26 -19.97
C LYS A 60 -1.33 3.14 -20.05
N ALA A 61 -2.03 3.60 -19.02
CA ALA A 61 -3.49 3.61 -18.99
C ALA A 61 -4.08 4.59 -20.01
N ASP A 62 -3.49 5.78 -20.16
CA ASP A 62 -3.88 6.80 -21.14
C ASP A 62 -3.80 6.27 -22.59
N ALA A 63 -2.87 5.35 -22.86
CA ALA A 63 -2.73 4.75 -24.19
C ALA A 63 -3.94 3.89 -24.62
N TRP A 64 -4.81 3.52 -23.67
CA TRP A 64 -6.08 2.83 -23.95
C TRP A 64 -7.21 3.77 -24.33
N ILE A 65 -7.13 5.06 -24.01
CA ILE A 65 -8.20 6.01 -24.32
C ILE A 65 -8.45 6.05 -25.83
N GLY A 66 -9.71 5.93 -26.22
CA GLY A 66 -10.14 5.89 -27.61
C GLY A 66 -10.01 4.54 -28.29
N ARG A 67 -9.54 3.50 -27.59
CA ARG A 67 -9.54 2.11 -28.08
C ARG A 67 -10.81 1.37 -27.71
N ASP A 68 -11.04 0.26 -28.40
CA ASP A 68 -12.12 -0.67 -28.11
C ASP A 68 -11.84 -1.43 -26.80
N ALA A 69 -12.84 -1.49 -25.92
CA ALA A 69 -12.76 -2.20 -24.66
C ALA A 69 -12.62 -3.72 -24.83
N ALA A 70 -13.03 -4.28 -25.98
CA ALA A 70 -12.77 -5.66 -26.33
C ALA A 70 -11.27 -5.97 -26.39
N ASP A 71 -10.43 -5.00 -26.77
CA ASP A 71 -8.97 -5.17 -26.77
C ASP A 71 -8.44 -5.32 -25.35
N LEU A 72 -9.04 -4.66 -24.36
CA LEU A 72 -8.64 -4.81 -22.96
C LEU A 72 -8.79 -6.27 -22.51
N LEU A 73 -9.92 -6.89 -22.86
CA LEU A 73 -10.25 -8.27 -22.49
C LEU A 73 -9.27 -9.30 -23.09
N THR A 74 -8.63 -8.98 -24.21
CA THR A 74 -7.70 -9.88 -24.88
C THR A 74 -6.24 -9.63 -24.49
N GLN A 75 -5.90 -8.41 -24.07
CA GLN A 75 -4.51 -8.02 -23.88
C GLN A 75 -4.10 -7.87 -22.42
N LEU A 76 -5.02 -7.49 -21.52
CA LEU A 76 -4.70 -7.35 -20.10
C LEU A 76 -4.70 -8.72 -19.41
N ARG A 77 -3.65 -8.95 -18.60
CA ARG A 77 -3.55 -10.14 -17.76
C ARG A 77 -4.49 -10.01 -16.57
N VAL A 78 -5.08 -11.13 -16.18
CA VAL A 78 -5.79 -11.26 -14.89
C VAL A 78 -4.93 -12.17 -14.00
N ASP A 79 -4.49 -11.66 -12.86
CA ASP A 79 -3.83 -12.47 -11.84
C ASP A 79 -4.92 -12.92 -10.84
N GLY A 80 -5.16 -14.23 -10.76
CA GLY A 80 -6.06 -14.80 -9.73
C GLY A 80 -7.56 -14.87 -10.08
N GLY A 81 -7.99 -14.57 -11.32
CA GLY A 81 -9.42 -14.70 -11.64
C GLY A 81 -9.87 -14.25 -13.03
N ARG A 82 -11.12 -13.79 -13.10
CA ARG A 82 -11.76 -13.18 -14.29
C ARG A 82 -11.82 -11.67 -14.09
N VAL A 83 -11.82 -10.91 -15.19
CA VAL A 83 -12.16 -9.48 -15.17
C VAL A 83 -13.57 -9.27 -14.61
N GLN A 84 -13.72 -8.30 -13.71
CA GLN A 84 -15.03 -7.87 -13.23
C GLN A 84 -15.60 -6.86 -14.22
N ILE A 85 -16.84 -7.09 -14.66
CA ILE A 85 -17.53 -6.22 -15.62
C ILE A 85 -18.81 -5.72 -14.95
N ASP A 86 -19.03 -4.41 -14.98
CA ASP A 86 -20.21 -3.75 -14.46
C ASP A 86 -20.79 -2.82 -15.51
N GLU A 87 -22.09 -2.94 -15.79
CA GLU A 87 -22.79 -2.13 -16.78
C GLU A 87 -23.73 -1.17 -16.06
N ASN A 88 -23.59 0.12 -16.35
CA ASN A 88 -24.47 1.15 -15.82
C ASN A 88 -25.54 1.48 -16.87
N ASP A 89 -26.74 0.93 -16.68
CA ASP A 89 -27.88 1.11 -17.60
C ASP A 89 -28.31 2.57 -17.79
N GLU A 90 -28.10 3.43 -16.79
CA GLU A 90 -28.51 4.84 -16.86
C GLU A 90 -27.59 5.68 -17.75
N THR A 91 -26.29 5.41 -17.70
CA THR A 91 -25.26 6.15 -18.44
C THR A 91 -24.87 5.45 -19.73
N GLY A 92 -25.12 4.15 -19.83
CA GLY A 92 -24.61 3.26 -20.88
C GLY A 92 -23.09 3.03 -20.79
N GLU A 93 -22.48 3.30 -19.63
CA GLU A 93 -21.05 3.06 -19.40
C GLU A 93 -20.82 1.62 -18.94
N THR A 94 -19.78 0.97 -19.46
CA THR A 94 -19.32 -0.34 -19.00
C THR A 94 -17.96 -0.20 -18.33
N SER A 95 -17.87 -0.62 -17.08
CA SER A 95 -16.63 -0.67 -16.30
C SER A 95 -16.01 -2.05 -16.37
N TYR A 96 -14.70 -2.10 -16.61
CA TYR A 96 -13.91 -3.31 -16.63
C TYR A 96 -12.79 -3.21 -15.59
N THR A 97 -12.79 -4.06 -14.58
CA THR A 97 -11.84 -4.01 -13.46
C THR A 97 -10.94 -5.24 -13.43
N TRP A 98 -9.62 -4.99 -13.38
CA TRP A 98 -8.58 -6.00 -13.18
C TRP A 98 -7.89 -5.80 -11.85
N GLU A 99 -7.62 -6.92 -11.18
CA GLU A 99 -6.84 -6.93 -9.96
C GLU A 99 -5.58 -7.76 -10.17
N THR A 100 -4.49 -7.30 -9.55
CA THR A 100 -3.22 -7.99 -9.52
C THR A 100 -2.79 -8.23 -8.09
N TRP A 101 -2.23 -9.41 -7.84
CA TRP A 101 -2.07 -9.94 -6.49
C TRP A 101 -0.67 -10.49 -6.27
N ASN A 102 -0.08 -10.21 -5.12
CA ASN A 102 0.98 -11.04 -4.56
C ASN A 102 0.33 -12.30 -3.99
N PRO A 103 0.73 -13.50 -4.45
CA PRO A 103 0.17 -14.74 -3.91
C PRO A 103 0.53 -14.89 -2.43
N ASP A 104 -0.27 -15.67 -1.72
CA ASP A 104 0.09 -16.13 -0.38
C ASP A 104 1.33 -17.01 -0.45
N TRP A 105 2.14 -16.97 0.61
CA TRP A 105 3.35 -17.78 0.69
C TRP A 105 3.70 -18.11 2.13
N VAL A 106 4.48 -19.17 2.30
CA VAL A 106 4.96 -19.62 3.60
C VAL A 106 6.46 -19.40 3.70
N GLU A 107 6.88 -18.67 4.72
CA GLU A 107 8.28 -18.44 5.06
C GLU A 107 8.72 -19.47 6.09
N ASN A 108 9.78 -20.22 5.80
CA ASN A 108 10.45 -21.01 6.83
C ASN A 108 11.51 -20.14 7.52
N ARG A 109 11.19 -19.68 8.73
CA ARG A 109 12.04 -18.77 9.52
C ARG A 109 12.75 -19.54 10.62
N VAL A 110 14.08 -19.40 10.69
CA VAL A 110 14.85 -19.92 11.83
C VAL A 110 14.55 -19.08 13.06
N VAL A 111 14.02 -19.73 14.11
CA VAL A 111 13.66 -19.09 15.39
C VAL A 111 14.67 -19.38 16.50
N GLY A 112 15.55 -20.35 16.29
CA GLY A 112 16.62 -20.65 17.22
C GLY A 112 17.60 -21.66 16.65
N SER A 113 18.74 -21.76 17.31
CA SER A 113 19.68 -22.86 17.10
C SER A 113 20.29 -23.25 18.43
N GLU A 114 20.52 -24.55 18.61
CA GLU A 114 21.22 -25.11 19.75
C GLU A 114 22.43 -25.90 19.27
N ILE A 115 23.55 -25.71 19.95
CA ILE A 115 24.77 -26.50 19.77
C ILE A 115 24.98 -27.31 21.03
N ALA A 116 24.99 -28.63 20.90
CA ALA A 116 25.15 -29.54 22.03
C ALA A 116 26.24 -30.59 21.74
N PRO A 117 27.13 -30.87 22.70
CA PRO A 117 28.03 -32.01 22.61
C PRO A 117 27.27 -33.33 22.81
N GLY A 118 27.59 -34.35 22.02
CA GLY A 118 27.03 -35.69 22.20
C GLY A 118 28.00 -36.80 21.79
N PRO A 119 27.62 -38.08 21.96
CA PRO A 119 28.48 -39.20 21.60
C PRO A 119 28.82 -39.14 20.09
N GLY A 120 30.10 -38.99 19.77
CA GLY A 120 30.59 -38.94 18.38
C GLY A 120 30.76 -37.54 17.77
N GLY A 121 30.49 -36.45 18.49
CA GLY A 121 30.81 -35.09 18.00
C GLY A 121 29.94 -33.97 18.56
N ILE A 122 29.93 -32.84 17.84
CA ILE A 122 29.08 -31.68 18.12
C ILE A 122 27.86 -31.75 17.20
N PHE A 123 26.66 -31.62 17.79
CA PHE A 123 25.40 -31.53 17.05
C PHE A 123 24.94 -30.08 16.96
N HIS A 124 24.36 -29.72 15.83
CA HIS A 124 23.75 -28.42 15.60
C HIS A 124 22.28 -28.63 15.22
N THR A 125 21.37 -28.23 16.11
CA THR A 125 19.93 -28.36 15.92
C THR A 125 19.37 -26.98 15.60
N THR A 126 18.67 -26.86 14.47
CA THR A 126 18.02 -25.62 14.07
C THR A 126 16.52 -25.75 14.27
N TYR A 127 15.92 -24.77 14.95
CA TYR A 127 14.48 -24.68 15.13
C TYR A 127 13.93 -23.72 14.08
N THR A 128 13.02 -24.22 13.25
CA THR A 128 12.35 -23.44 12.22
C THR A 128 10.87 -23.30 12.54
N GLN A 129 10.30 -22.16 12.22
CA GLN A 129 8.87 -21.89 12.29
C GLN A 129 8.38 -21.48 10.90
N ASP A 130 7.26 -22.03 10.49
CA ASP A 130 6.56 -21.58 9.29
C ASP A 130 5.73 -20.35 9.64
N VAL A 131 5.99 -19.25 8.93
CA VAL A 131 5.23 -17.99 9.01
C VAL A 131 4.42 -17.87 7.74
N TYR A 132 3.09 -17.84 7.90
CA TYR A 132 2.18 -17.66 6.76
C TYR A 132 2.03 -16.17 6.45
N HIS A 133 2.19 -15.83 5.17
CA HIS A 133 1.99 -14.50 4.62
C HIS A 133 0.77 -14.53 3.70
N PRO A 134 -0.31 -13.80 4.00
CA PRO A 134 -1.51 -13.80 3.17
C PRO A 134 -1.26 -13.07 1.85
N ALA A 135 -2.07 -13.39 0.84
CA ALA A 135 -2.09 -12.67 -0.42
C ALA A 135 -2.42 -11.19 -0.22
N THR A 136 -1.78 -10.32 -1.00
CA THR A 136 -2.02 -8.86 -0.95
C THR A 136 -2.28 -8.31 -2.35
N VAL A 137 -3.24 -7.39 -2.46
CA VAL A 137 -3.53 -6.68 -3.71
C VAL A 137 -2.36 -5.73 -4.01
N ARG A 138 -1.85 -5.78 -5.23
CA ARG A 138 -0.82 -4.87 -5.76
C ARG A 138 -1.44 -3.65 -6.45
N CYS A 139 -2.37 -3.94 -7.36
CA CYS A 139 -3.02 -2.92 -8.18
C CYS A 139 -4.41 -3.38 -8.58
N ILE A 140 -5.36 -2.44 -8.52
CA ILE A 140 -6.69 -2.52 -9.10
C ILE A 140 -6.73 -1.46 -10.19
N VAL A 141 -7.06 -1.82 -11.42
CA VAL A 141 -7.26 -0.88 -12.52
C VAL A 141 -8.65 -1.07 -13.11
N THR A 142 -9.39 0.03 -13.26
CA THR A 142 -10.72 0.06 -13.86
C THR A 142 -10.69 0.92 -15.10
N PHE A 143 -11.10 0.36 -16.24
CA PHE A 143 -11.32 1.10 -17.48
C PHE A 143 -12.82 1.26 -17.69
N HIS A 144 -13.24 2.46 -18.09
CA HIS A 144 -14.64 2.78 -18.32
C HIS A 144 -14.84 3.08 -19.79
N ALA A 145 -15.67 2.28 -20.43
CA ALA A 145 -16.02 2.40 -21.83
C ALA A 145 -17.42 2.96 -21.99
N ASP A 146 -17.65 3.73 -23.04
CA ASP A 146 -19.00 4.16 -23.39
C ASP A 146 -19.82 3.04 -24.05
N LYS A 147 -21.06 3.36 -24.41
CA LYS A 147 -21.98 2.45 -25.10
C LYS A 147 -21.49 1.92 -26.46
N GLU A 148 -20.49 2.58 -27.06
CA GLU A 148 -19.86 2.14 -28.31
C GLU A 148 -18.71 1.17 -28.04
N GLY A 149 -18.44 0.86 -26.77
CA GLY A 149 -17.31 0.05 -26.35
C GLY A 149 -15.99 0.83 -26.37
N ILE A 150 -15.99 2.16 -26.45
CA ILE A 150 -14.77 2.95 -26.51
C ILE A 150 -14.34 3.39 -25.13
N VAL A 151 -13.11 3.09 -24.75
CA VAL A 151 -12.52 3.48 -23.46
C VAL A 151 -12.41 5.01 -23.39
N ARG A 152 -13.05 5.62 -22.38
CA ARG A 152 -13.09 7.09 -22.21
C ARG A 152 -12.29 7.59 -21.01
N ARG A 153 -12.21 6.79 -19.96
CA ARG A 153 -11.48 7.13 -18.73
C ARG A 153 -11.02 5.86 -18.03
N TRP A 154 -10.13 6.03 -17.07
CA TRP A 154 -9.62 4.95 -16.24
C TRP A 154 -9.37 5.46 -14.84
N ASP A 155 -9.39 4.55 -13.88
CA ASP A 155 -9.01 4.77 -12.49
C ASP A 155 -8.10 3.62 -12.04
N TYR A 156 -7.19 3.86 -11.10
CA TYR A 156 -6.46 2.77 -10.45
C TYR A 156 -6.24 3.05 -8.96
N GLU A 157 -6.08 1.97 -8.21
CA GLU A 157 -5.72 1.99 -6.80
C GLU A 157 -4.61 0.95 -6.56
N GLY A 158 -3.58 1.33 -5.80
CA GLY A 158 -2.46 0.46 -5.48
C GLY A 158 -1.12 1.18 -5.49
N ASP A 159 -0.14 0.60 -4.80
CA ASP A 159 1.21 1.15 -4.66
C ASP A 159 2.14 0.74 -5.80
N THR A 160 1.78 -0.30 -6.55
CA THR A 160 2.65 -0.94 -7.54
C THR A 160 2.06 -0.98 -8.95
N CYS A 161 0.98 -0.20 -9.20
CA CYS A 161 0.26 -0.13 -10.47
C CYS A 161 1.13 0.20 -11.69
N SER A 162 2.29 0.87 -11.52
CA SER A 162 3.21 1.16 -12.62
C SER A 162 3.77 -0.08 -13.32
N ARG A 163 3.82 -1.20 -12.58
CA ARG A 163 4.33 -2.49 -13.02
C ARG A 163 3.22 -3.34 -13.63
N ASP A 164 2.02 -3.25 -13.08
CA ASP A 164 0.90 -4.14 -13.39
C ASP A 164 -0.03 -3.58 -14.49
N VAL A 165 -0.22 -2.25 -14.56
CA VAL A 165 -0.90 -1.64 -15.71
C VAL A 165 -0.03 -1.82 -16.94
N GLU A 166 -0.61 -2.32 -18.02
CA GLU A 166 0.07 -2.52 -19.30
C GLU A 166 -0.48 -1.58 -20.37
N LYS A 167 0.39 -1.15 -21.29
CA LYS A 167 -0.02 -0.40 -22.46
C LYS A 167 -0.62 -1.35 -23.51
N PRO A 168 -1.48 -0.87 -24.43
CA PRO A 168 -1.92 -1.68 -25.56
C PRO A 168 -0.73 -2.16 -26.39
N LYS A 169 -0.84 -3.39 -26.89
CA LYS A 169 0.05 -3.94 -27.91
C LYS A 169 -0.31 -3.31 -29.26
N GLU A 170 0.72 -3.11 -30.09
CA GLU A 170 0.57 -2.62 -31.47
C GLU A 170 0.10 -3.73 -32.41
#